data_AF-A0A8H6XZN8-F1
#
_entry.id   AF-A0A8H6XZN8-F1
#
_cell.length_a   1.000
_cell.length_b   1.000
_cell.length_c   1.000
_cell.angle_alpha   90.00
_cell.angle_beta   90.00
_cell.angle_gamma   90.00
#
_symmetry.space_group_name_H-M   'P 1'
#
loop_
_entity.id
_entity.type
_entity.pdbx_description
1 polymer ?
#
loop_
_entity_poly.entity_id
_entity_poly.type
_entity_poly.pdbx_seq_one_letter_code
_entity_poly.pdbx_strand_id
1 'polypeptide(L)'
;MLQYYPQLLRQISLSQSKSGSQLTHPGETDSPLRAQEKLRLQASLEASCRRSTWPKDSHLACSPHPILITSQHDAAVRAIHEALVLGIASIVERWWTDSAADFPQRMPLEPGEEALLQWLDTVHPDILPPYRMGSWRPDFLVESVTDPTTPSGIREQFRICEINSRFCWNGFLYTAHGQQAMVDMDPQANGFVVATDPKQFLDDLFTLFDGTR
;
A
#
# COMPACT_ATOMS: atom_id res chain seq x y z
N MET A 1 3.35 9.03 -34.50
CA MET A 1 3.92 8.46 -33.26
C MET A 1 3.48 9.35 -32.13
N LEU A 2 2.57 8.89 -31.27
CA LEU A 2 2.26 9.62 -30.04
C LEU A 2 3.44 9.42 -29.10
N GLN A 3 4.15 10.52 -28.81
CA GLN A 3 5.14 10.57 -27.74
C GLN A 3 4.41 10.21 -26.45
N TYR A 4 4.60 8.99 -25.96
CA TYR A 4 4.12 8.59 -24.64
C TYR A 4 4.99 9.31 -23.61
N TYR A 5 4.56 10.51 -23.22
CA TYR A 5 5.12 11.15 -22.04
C TYR A 5 4.84 10.25 -20.83
N PRO A 6 5.84 9.97 -19.98
CA PRO A 6 5.59 9.25 -18.73
C PRO A 6 4.56 10.05 -17.92
N GLN A 7 3.41 9.43 -17.66
CA GLN A 7 2.39 10.04 -16.81
C GLN A 7 2.83 9.85 -15.38
N LEU A 8 3.38 10.92 -14.78
CA LEU A 8 3.70 11.00 -13.36
C LEU A 8 2.43 10.80 -12.51
N LEU A 9 2.59 10.33 -11.28
CA LEU A 9 1.53 10.30 -10.27
C LEU A 9 0.95 11.69 -10.10
N ARG A 10 -0.38 11.76 -10.13
CA ARG A 10 -1.12 13.03 -9.99
C ARG A 10 -2.36 12.81 -9.16
N GLN A 11 -2.59 13.72 -8.21
CA GLN A 11 -3.86 13.77 -7.52
C GLN A 11 -4.92 14.42 -8.43
N ILE A 12 -6.13 13.86 -8.45
CA ILE A 12 -7.22 14.34 -9.31
C ILE A 12 -8.50 14.61 -8.50
N SER A 13 -9.30 15.58 -8.94
CA SER A 13 -10.71 15.64 -8.59
C SER A 13 -11.47 14.67 -9.50
N LEU A 14 -12.01 13.60 -8.91
CA LEU A 14 -12.69 12.55 -9.68
C LEU A 14 -13.90 13.13 -10.42
N SER A 15 -14.67 14.03 -9.79
CA SER A 15 -15.88 14.60 -10.40
C SER A 15 -15.61 15.57 -11.56
N GLN A 16 -14.40 16.12 -11.65
CA GLN A 16 -13.98 17.06 -12.70
C GLN A 16 -12.98 16.45 -13.68
N SER A 17 -12.68 15.15 -13.56
CA SER A 17 -11.74 14.46 -14.43
C SER A 17 -12.47 13.44 -15.30
N LYS A 18 -11.97 13.24 -16.52
CA LYS A 18 -12.40 12.21 -17.46
C LYS A 18 -11.17 11.57 -18.10
N SER A 19 -11.09 10.25 -17.99
CA SER A 19 -10.00 9.46 -18.55
C SER A 19 -9.87 9.68 -20.05
N GLY A 20 -8.63 9.85 -20.52
CA GLY A 20 -8.33 10.10 -21.94
C GLY A 20 -8.64 11.50 -22.47
N SER A 21 -9.26 12.39 -21.67
CA SER A 21 -9.57 13.76 -22.12
C SER A 21 -9.06 14.86 -21.18
N GLN A 22 -9.42 14.82 -19.90
CA GLN A 22 -9.16 15.92 -18.98
C GLN A 22 -8.87 15.39 -17.58
N LEU A 23 -7.74 15.76 -17.01
CA LEU A 23 -7.39 15.48 -15.62
C LEU A 23 -7.31 16.80 -14.88
N THR A 24 -8.14 16.98 -13.86
CA THR A 24 -8.26 18.24 -13.12
C THR A 24 -7.67 18.06 -11.73
N HIS A 25 -6.71 18.90 -11.36
CA HIS A 25 -6.12 18.85 -10.01
C HIS A 25 -7.13 19.41 -8.99
N PRO A 26 -7.24 18.86 -7.76
CA PRO A 26 -8.20 19.37 -6.78
C PRO A 26 -8.04 20.87 -6.46
N GLY A 27 -6.81 21.38 -6.51
CA GLY A 27 -6.52 22.81 -6.34
C GLY A 27 -7.15 23.73 -7.40
N GLU A 28 -7.51 23.19 -8.56
CA GLU A 28 -8.12 23.93 -9.68
C GLU A 28 -9.66 23.92 -9.62
N THR A 29 -10.24 23.19 -8.68
CA THR A 29 -11.70 23.10 -8.50
C THR A 29 -12.23 24.16 -7.52
N ASP A 30 -13.53 24.42 -7.56
CA ASP A 30 -14.15 25.36 -6.62
C ASP A 30 -14.25 24.78 -5.21
N SER A 31 -14.14 25.64 -4.19
CA SER A 31 -14.21 25.23 -2.78
C SER A 31 -15.51 24.48 -2.41
N PRO A 32 -16.71 24.91 -2.86
CA PRO A 32 -17.95 24.17 -2.59
C PRO A 32 -17.95 22.76 -3.17
N LEU A 33 -17.36 22.57 -4.35
CA LEU A 33 -17.27 21.26 -4.98
C LEU A 33 -16.36 20.32 -4.18
N ARG A 34 -15.17 20.79 -3.76
CA ARG A 34 -14.29 20.00 -2.88
C ARG A 34 -14.96 19.61 -1.57
N ALA A 35 -15.74 20.53 -0.99
CA ALA A 35 -16.51 20.23 0.22
C ALA A 35 -17.57 19.16 -0.04
N GLN A 36 -18.27 19.23 -1.18
CA GLN A 36 -19.25 18.21 -1.57
C GLN A 36 -18.60 16.84 -1.81
N GLU A 37 -17.46 16.78 -2.50
CA GLU A 37 -16.71 15.53 -2.70
C GLU A 37 -16.28 14.92 -1.37
N LYS A 38 -15.79 15.75 -0.43
CA LYS A 38 -15.44 15.32 0.92
C LYS A 38 -16.64 14.75 1.67
N LEU A 39 -17.80 15.42 1.62
CA LEU A 39 -19.02 14.95 2.26
C LEU A 39 -19.51 13.62 1.67
N ARG A 40 -19.42 13.45 0.35
CA ARG A 40 -19.79 12.19 -0.32
C ARG A 40 -18.91 11.02 0.11
N LEU A 41 -17.59 11.23 0.13
CA LEU A 41 -16.65 10.20 0.60
C LEU A 41 -16.94 9.83 2.06
N GLN A 42 -17.11 10.82 2.94
CA GLN A 42 -17.40 10.61 4.35
C GLN A 42 -18.70 9.84 4.57
N ALA A 43 -19.76 10.18 3.83
CA ALA A 43 -21.03 9.48 3.90
C ALA A 43 -20.89 8.00 3.52
N SER A 44 -20.11 7.67 2.50
CA SER A 44 -19.84 6.27 2.14
C SER A 44 -18.99 5.53 3.20
N LEU A 45 -17.95 6.18 3.74
CA LEU A 45 -17.13 5.62 4.82
C LEU A 45 -17.97 5.31 6.07
N GLU A 46 -18.89 6.20 6.46
CA GLU A 46 -19.79 6.01 7.58
C GLU A 46 -20.88 4.95 7.32
N ALA A 47 -21.32 4.81 6.06
CA ALA A 47 -22.26 3.77 5.65
C ALA A 47 -21.62 2.38 5.70
N SER A 48 -20.33 2.27 5.34
CA SER A 48 -19.61 0.99 5.32
C SER A 48 -19.00 0.60 6.67
N CYS A 49 -18.72 1.56 7.55
CA CYS A 49 -18.16 1.31 8.88
C CYS A 49 -18.68 2.32 9.91
N ARG A 50 -19.13 1.81 11.07
CA ARG A 50 -19.67 2.65 12.14
C ARG A 50 -18.63 3.68 12.60
N ARG A 51 -19.09 4.92 12.82
CA ARG A 51 -18.24 6.03 13.28
C ARG A 51 -17.37 5.68 14.49
N SER A 52 -17.94 4.98 15.47
CA SER A 52 -17.24 4.56 16.70
C SER A 52 -16.07 3.59 16.48
N THR A 53 -16.00 2.94 15.31
CA THR A 53 -14.94 1.97 14.98
C THR A 53 -13.70 2.66 14.40
N TRP A 54 -13.85 3.87 13.86
CA TRP A 54 -12.74 4.62 13.29
C TRP A 54 -11.84 5.19 14.40
N PRO A 55 -10.55 4.80 14.46
CA PRO A 55 -9.65 5.31 15.49
C PRO A 55 -9.54 6.84 15.44
N LYS A 56 -9.85 7.56 16.52
CA LYS A 56 -9.71 9.02 16.59
C LYS A 56 -10.38 9.77 15.43
N ASP A 57 -11.59 9.33 15.02
CA ASP A 57 -12.35 9.90 13.90
C ASP A 57 -11.56 9.98 12.58
N SER A 58 -10.65 9.04 12.36
CA SER A 58 -9.68 9.14 11.28
C SER A 58 -10.31 9.11 9.86
N HIS A 59 -11.55 8.65 9.71
CA HIS A 59 -12.33 8.78 8.46
C HIS A 59 -12.54 10.25 8.04
N LEU A 60 -12.60 11.20 8.97
CA LEU A 60 -12.78 12.62 8.67
C LEU A 60 -11.55 13.26 7.99
N ALA A 61 -10.38 12.65 8.20
CA ALA A 61 -9.11 13.07 7.61
C ALA A 61 -8.87 12.47 6.21
N CYS A 62 -9.73 11.55 5.75
CA CYS A 62 -9.58 10.94 4.44
C CYS A 62 -9.76 11.97 3.31
N SER A 63 -8.89 11.91 2.31
CA SER A 63 -8.97 12.76 1.13
C SER A 63 -9.94 12.15 0.11
N PRO A 64 -10.91 12.91 -0.44
CA PRO A 64 -11.78 12.44 -1.52
C PRO A 64 -11.09 12.46 -2.89
N HIS A 65 -9.83 12.93 -2.94
CA HIS A 65 -9.09 13.14 -4.18
C HIS A 65 -8.06 12.02 -4.35
N PRO A 66 -8.32 11.02 -5.21
CA PRO A 66 -7.43 9.91 -5.42
C PRO A 66 -6.16 10.33 -6.17
N ILE A 67 -5.10 9.55 -6.00
CA ILE A 67 -3.91 9.62 -6.82
C ILE A 67 -4.10 8.68 -8.02
N LEU A 68 -4.03 9.24 -9.23
CA LEU A 68 -4.07 8.49 -10.46
C LEU A 68 -2.75 7.75 -10.66
N ILE A 69 -2.83 6.44 -10.85
CA ILE A 69 -1.69 5.57 -11.15
C ILE A 69 -1.87 4.95 -12.53
N THR A 70 -0.76 4.64 -13.19
CA THR A 70 -0.77 3.90 -14.46
C THR A 70 -0.48 2.42 -14.23
N SER A 71 -0.67 1.59 -15.25
CA SER A 71 -0.22 0.19 -15.22
C SER A 71 1.29 0.06 -15.03
N GLN A 72 2.08 1.05 -15.45
CA GLN A 72 3.53 1.07 -15.21
C GLN A 72 3.85 1.29 -13.73
N HIS A 73 3.11 2.17 -13.05
CA HIS A 73 3.24 2.36 -11.59
C HIS A 73 2.83 1.10 -10.82
N ASP A 74 1.71 0.47 -11.20
CA ASP A 74 1.28 -0.79 -10.58
C ASP A 74 2.34 -1.88 -10.76
N ALA A 75 2.88 -2.06 -11.98
CA ALA A 75 3.95 -3.00 -12.24
C ALA A 75 5.22 -2.71 -11.42
N ALA A 76 5.61 -1.44 -11.27
CA ALA A 76 6.76 -1.04 -10.47
C ALA A 76 6.55 -1.37 -8.98
N VAL A 77 5.37 -1.08 -8.42
CA VAL A 77 5.03 -1.40 -7.03
C VAL A 77 5.01 -2.92 -6.80
N ARG A 78 4.49 -3.70 -7.75
CA ARG A 78 4.52 -5.18 -7.69
C ARG A 78 5.94 -5.72 -7.71
N ALA A 79 6.79 -5.24 -8.60
CA ALA A 79 8.19 -5.65 -8.66
C ALA A 79 8.94 -5.32 -7.36
N ILE A 80 8.67 -4.15 -6.76
CA ILE A 80 9.21 -3.79 -5.44
C ILE A 80 8.72 -4.74 -4.36
N HIS A 81 7.43 -5.07 -4.35
CA HIS A 81 6.85 -6.00 -3.39
C HIS A 81 7.48 -7.41 -3.51
N GLU A 82 7.61 -7.94 -4.73
CA GLU A 82 8.24 -9.24 -4.98
C GLU A 82 9.70 -9.27 -4.52
N ALA A 83 10.48 -8.24 -4.88
CA ALA A 83 11.88 -8.14 -4.45
C ALA A 83 12.00 -8.03 -2.92
N LEU A 84 11.08 -7.31 -2.28
CA LEU A 84 11.05 -7.17 -0.82
C LEU A 84 10.72 -8.51 -0.14
N VAL A 85 9.74 -9.24 -0.65
CA VAL A 85 9.36 -10.57 -0.15
C VAL A 85 10.55 -11.53 -0.22
N LEU A 86 11.23 -11.60 -1.36
CA LEU A 86 12.43 -12.42 -1.53
C LEU A 86 13.57 -11.99 -0.61
N GLY A 87 13.79 -10.67 -0.48
CA GLY A 87 14.84 -10.12 0.37
C GLY A 87 14.62 -10.43 1.85
N ILE A 88 13.39 -10.22 2.35
CA ILE A 88 13.04 -10.51 3.75
C ILE A 88 13.14 -12.00 4.04
N ALA A 89 12.56 -12.86 3.19
CA ALA A 89 12.66 -14.31 3.35
C ALA A 89 14.11 -14.77 3.44
N SER A 90 14.97 -14.27 2.52
CA SER A 90 16.40 -14.59 2.52
C SER A 90 17.14 -14.10 3.76
N ILE A 91 16.75 -12.94 4.34
CA ILE A 91 17.34 -12.44 5.59
C ILE A 91 16.94 -13.33 6.77
N VAL A 92 15.65 -13.68 6.87
CA VAL A 92 15.13 -14.49 7.98
C VAL A 92 15.74 -15.90 7.97
N GLU A 93 15.78 -16.57 6.81
CA GLU A 93 16.37 -17.92 6.68
C GLU A 93 17.86 -17.98 7.06
N ARG A 94 18.58 -16.88 6.86
CA ARG A 94 20.02 -16.79 7.10
C ARG A 94 20.38 -16.11 8.40
N TRP A 95 19.39 -15.68 9.18
CA TRP A 95 19.59 -14.78 10.32
C TRP A 95 20.65 -15.29 11.30
N TRP A 96 20.63 -16.59 11.63
CA TRP A 96 21.58 -17.20 12.57
C TRP A 96 22.81 -17.84 11.91
N THR A 97 22.76 -18.12 10.61
CA THR A 97 23.73 -18.99 9.93
C THR A 97 24.72 -18.23 9.05
N ASP A 98 24.37 -17.04 8.59
CA ASP A 98 25.24 -16.22 7.73
C ASP A 98 26.15 -15.32 8.55
N SER A 99 27.29 -15.88 8.93
CA SER A 99 28.34 -15.19 9.70
C SER A 99 29.00 -14.03 8.93
N ALA A 100 28.88 -13.99 7.60
CA ALA A 100 29.42 -12.89 6.79
C ALA A 100 28.47 -11.68 6.79
N ALA A 101 27.16 -11.93 6.75
CA ALA A 101 26.15 -10.87 6.83
C ALA A 101 25.95 -10.34 8.25
N ASP A 102 26.18 -11.19 9.27
CA ASP A 102 26.15 -10.88 10.71
C ASP A 102 24.91 -10.09 11.12
N PHE A 103 23.74 -10.59 10.69
CA PHE A 103 22.46 -9.92 10.91
C PHE A 103 22.17 -9.61 12.39
N PRO A 104 22.42 -10.51 13.36
CA PRO A 104 22.13 -10.24 14.77
C PRO A 104 22.91 -9.05 15.32
N GLN A 105 24.17 -8.84 14.91
CA GLN A 105 24.95 -7.68 15.35
C GLN A 105 24.51 -6.38 14.68
N ARG A 106 24.03 -6.45 13.43
CA ARG A 106 23.57 -5.27 12.67
C ARG A 106 22.19 -4.79 13.09
N MET A 107 21.36 -5.69 13.59
CA MET A 107 20.02 -5.43 14.11
C MET A 107 19.86 -6.19 15.44
N PRO A 108 20.51 -5.69 16.51
CA PRO A 108 20.52 -6.37 17.80
C PRO A 108 19.10 -6.41 18.38
N LEU A 109 18.72 -7.60 18.82
CA LEU A 109 17.48 -7.85 19.55
C LEU A 109 17.74 -7.76 21.05
N GLU A 110 16.68 -7.61 21.84
CA GLU A 110 16.84 -7.74 23.28
C GLU A 110 17.26 -9.18 23.63
N PRO A 111 18.15 -9.41 24.62
CA PRO A 111 18.71 -10.74 24.88
C PRO A 111 17.65 -11.84 25.12
N GLY A 112 16.52 -11.47 25.73
CA GLY A 112 15.40 -12.40 25.93
C GLY A 112 14.65 -12.74 24.64
N GLU A 113 14.52 -11.78 23.72
CA GLU A 113 13.88 -11.99 22.41
C GLU A 113 14.76 -12.86 21.52
N GLU A 114 16.08 -12.62 21.51
CA GLU A 114 17.05 -13.43 20.78
C GLU A 114 17.04 -14.88 21.28
N ALA A 115 17.15 -15.08 22.61
CA ALA A 115 17.13 -16.42 23.19
C ALA A 115 15.83 -17.18 22.86
N LEU A 116 14.69 -16.47 22.87
CA LEU A 116 13.41 -17.05 22.48
C LEU A 116 13.40 -17.44 21.00
N LEU A 117 13.84 -16.58 20.09
CA LEU A 117 13.85 -16.85 18.65
C LEU A 117 14.81 -17.99 18.27
N GLN A 118 16.00 -18.04 18.89
CA GLN A 118 16.92 -19.17 18.73
C GLN A 118 16.32 -20.47 19.24
N TRP A 119 15.63 -20.44 20.40
CA TRP A 119 14.92 -21.62 20.88
C TRP A 119 13.84 -22.07 19.89
N LEU A 120 13.02 -21.14 19.38
CA LEU A 120 11.97 -21.44 18.39
C LEU A 120 12.54 -22.10 17.11
N ASP A 121 13.73 -21.70 16.66
CA ASP A 121 14.42 -22.28 15.50
C ASP A 121 14.85 -23.75 15.74
N THR A 122 14.96 -24.17 17.00
CA THR A 122 15.30 -25.56 17.38
C THR A 122 14.08 -26.45 17.65
N VAL A 123 12.86 -25.88 17.72
CA VAL A 123 11.64 -26.63 18.02
C VAL A 123 11.23 -27.50 16.83
N HIS A 124 10.80 -28.74 17.11
CA HIS A 124 10.35 -29.66 16.07
C HIS A 124 9.07 -29.14 15.36
N PRO A 125 8.94 -29.28 14.02
CA PRO A 125 7.77 -28.82 13.27
C PRO A 125 6.40 -29.32 13.78
N ASP A 126 6.37 -30.48 14.44
CA ASP A 126 5.15 -31.05 15.04
C ASP A 126 4.64 -30.27 16.26
N ILE A 127 5.51 -29.49 16.91
CA ILE A 127 5.17 -28.66 18.07
C ILE A 127 4.83 -27.24 17.61
N LEU A 128 5.63 -26.71 16.69
CA LEU A 128 5.44 -25.38 16.12
C LEU A 128 5.67 -25.44 14.61
N PRO A 129 4.69 -25.06 13.78
CA PRO A 129 4.89 -24.98 12.35
C PRO A 129 6.08 -24.07 12.01
N PRO A 130 6.81 -24.36 10.92
CA PRO A 130 7.88 -23.48 10.45
C PRO A 130 7.37 -22.05 10.27
N TYR A 131 8.28 -21.10 10.46
CA TYR A 131 8.00 -19.69 10.21
C TYR A 131 7.37 -19.51 8.82
N ARG A 132 6.28 -18.74 8.78
CA ARG A 132 5.68 -18.25 7.54
C ARG A 132 5.76 -16.74 7.52
N MET A 133 5.98 -16.16 6.35
CA MET A 133 5.98 -14.72 6.20
C MET A 133 4.65 -14.13 6.67
N GLY A 134 4.77 -13.12 7.53
CA GLY A 134 3.63 -12.34 7.99
C GLY A 134 3.18 -11.30 6.96
N SER A 135 2.30 -10.40 7.41
CA SER A 135 1.90 -9.22 6.64
C SER A 135 2.92 -8.10 6.82
N TRP A 136 3.45 -7.57 5.73
CA TRP A 136 4.41 -6.47 5.71
C TRP A 136 3.83 -5.29 4.95
N ARG A 137 4.04 -4.07 5.45
CA ARG A 137 3.66 -2.83 4.78
C ARG A 137 4.90 -2.00 4.52
N PRO A 138 5.44 -1.99 3.28
CA PRO A 138 6.47 -1.05 2.91
C PRO A 138 5.85 0.35 2.77
N ASP A 139 6.43 1.32 3.46
CA ASP A 139 6.08 2.72 3.29
C ASP A 139 7.14 3.34 2.37
N PHE A 140 6.70 4.00 1.30
CA PHE A 140 7.59 4.56 0.28
C PHE A 140 7.24 6.01 -0.05
N LEU A 141 8.25 6.75 -0.50
CA LEU A 141 8.10 8.04 -1.15
C LEU A 141 8.40 7.90 -2.64
N VAL A 142 7.78 8.76 -3.45
CA VAL A 142 8.04 8.82 -4.89
C VAL A 142 8.76 10.13 -5.19
N GLU A 143 9.93 10.02 -5.81
CA GLU A 143 10.72 11.16 -6.21
C GLU A 143 10.81 11.27 -7.73
N SER A 144 10.97 12.50 -8.21
CA SER A 144 11.27 12.79 -9.61
C SER A 144 12.78 12.76 -9.81
N VAL A 145 13.26 11.83 -10.63
CA VAL A 145 14.69 11.70 -10.98
C VAL A 145 14.90 11.88 -12.47
N THR A 146 16.09 12.33 -12.87
CA THR A 146 16.47 12.38 -14.28
C THR A 146 16.41 10.98 -14.88
N ASP A 147 15.76 10.86 -16.02
CA ASP A 147 15.72 9.63 -16.79
C ASP A 147 17.07 9.45 -17.50
N PRO A 148 17.83 8.38 -17.19
CA PRO A 148 19.13 8.14 -17.82
C PRO A 148 19.00 7.82 -19.32
N THR A 149 17.81 7.44 -19.79
CA THR A 149 17.57 7.06 -21.19
C THR A 149 17.11 8.24 -22.05
N THR A 150 16.71 9.36 -21.44
CA THR A 150 16.11 10.49 -22.16
C THR A 150 16.73 11.81 -21.67
N PRO A 151 17.46 12.57 -22.52
CA PRO A 151 17.97 13.88 -22.15
C PRO A 151 16.82 14.80 -21.70
N SER A 152 16.91 15.39 -20.51
CA SER A 152 15.84 16.18 -19.84
C SER A 152 14.56 15.42 -19.46
N GLY A 153 14.52 14.09 -19.63
CA GLY A 153 13.43 13.27 -19.15
C GLY A 153 13.41 13.20 -17.63
N ILE A 154 12.22 13.15 -17.05
CA ILE A 154 12.00 12.90 -15.64
C ILE A 154 11.24 11.58 -15.54
N ARG A 155 11.66 10.72 -14.60
CA ARG A 155 10.93 9.50 -14.23
C ARG A 155 10.66 9.49 -12.73
N GLU A 156 9.64 8.75 -12.33
CA GLU A 156 9.35 8.50 -10.93
C GLU A 156 10.18 7.34 -10.41
N GLN A 157 10.81 7.54 -9.26
CA GLN A 157 11.52 6.51 -8.52
C GLN A 157 10.87 6.32 -7.15
N PHE A 158 10.43 5.10 -6.89
CA PHE A 158 9.89 4.68 -5.61
C PHE A 158 11.06 4.36 -4.66
N ARG A 159 11.08 4.98 -3.49
CA ARG A 159 12.07 4.73 -2.43
C ARG A 159 11.38 4.22 -1.19
N ILE A 160 11.73 3.01 -0.77
CA ILE A 160 11.28 2.46 0.51
C ILE A 160 11.92 3.30 1.63
N CYS A 161 11.08 3.83 2.51
CA CYS A 161 11.49 4.59 3.69
C CYS A 161 11.55 3.70 4.92
N GLU A 162 10.55 2.84 5.10
CA GLU A 162 10.50 1.84 6.17
C GLU A 162 9.69 0.62 5.74
N ILE A 163 9.89 -0.48 6.47
CA ILE A 163 9.13 -1.72 6.30
C ILE A 163 8.47 -2.03 7.64
N ASN A 164 7.14 -1.90 7.69
CA ASN A 164 6.36 -2.21 8.87
C ASN A 164 5.98 -3.69 8.89
N SER A 165 6.39 -4.40 9.93
CA SER A 165 6.10 -5.83 10.16
C SER A 165 4.98 -6.08 11.17
N ARG A 166 4.45 -5.02 11.77
CA ARG A 166 3.32 -5.10 12.71
C ARG A 166 2.02 -5.23 11.93
N PHE A 167 1.08 -5.99 12.47
CA PHE A 167 -0.24 -6.18 11.86
C PHE A 167 -0.88 -4.83 11.53
N CYS A 168 -1.01 -4.52 10.24
CA CYS A 168 -1.37 -3.20 9.74
C CYS A 168 -2.89 -2.98 9.72
N TRP A 169 -3.55 -3.26 10.84
CA TRP A 169 -5.02 -3.19 11.00
C TRP A 169 -5.63 -1.92 10.40
N ASN A 170 -5.06 -0.76 10.71
CA ASN A 170 -5.55 0.52 10.17
C ASN A 170 -5.44 0.55 8.64
N GLY A 171 -4.34 0.05 8.08
CA GLY A 171 -4.14 -0.04 6.64
C GLY A 171 -5.20 -0.90 5.97
N PHE A 172 -5.55 -2.05 6.56
CA PHE A 172 -6.61 -2.91 6.03
C PHE A 172 -7.98 -2.23 6.05
N LEU A 173 -8.33 -1.57 7.16
CA LEU A 173 -9.61 -0.89 7.32
C LEU A 173 -9.76 0.25 6.30
N TYR A 174 -8.70 1.05 6.10
CA TYR A 174 -8.69 2.10 5.10
C TYR A 174 -8.67 1.60 3.67
N THR A 175 -7.93 0.53 3.38
CA THR A 175 -7.91 -0.01 2.02
C THR A 175 -9.28 -0.57 1.67
N ALA A 176 -9.91 -1.39 2.51
CA ALA A 176 -11.22 -1.95 2.21
C ALA A 176 -12.32 -0.87 2.13
N HIS A 177 -12.52 -0.11 3.22
CA HIS A 177 -13.60 0.89 3.26
C HIS A 177 -13.32 2.09 2.36
N GLY A 178 -12.06 2.51 2.25
CA GLY A 178 -11.67 3.61 1.36
C GLY A 178 -11.84 3.25 -0.11
N GLN A 179 -11.48 2.03 -0.52
CA GLN A 179 -11.72 1.59 -1.90
C GLN A 179 -13.21 1.42 -2.17
N GLN A 180 -14.00 0.92 -1.22
CA GLN A 180 -15.46 0.90 -1.36
C GLN A 180 -16.02 2.33 -1.51
N ALA A 181 -15.55 3.28 -0.71
CA ALA A 181 -15.97 4.67 -0.84
C ALA A 181 -15.57 5.28 -2.18
N MET A 182 -14.42 4.89 -2.73
CA MET A 182 -14.04 5.26 -4.08
C MET A 182 -14.96 4.63 -5.13
N VAL A 183 -15.36 3.37 -4.99
CA VAL A 183 -16.36 2.73 -5.88
C VAL A 183 -17.68 3.51 -5.85
N ASP A 184 -18.16 3.90 -4.66
CA ASP A 184 -19.41 4.65 -4.48
C ASP A 184 -19.35 6.09 -5.06
N MET A 185 -18.13 6.62 -5.28
CA MET A 185 -17.92 7.87 -6.01
C MET A 185 -18.03 7.71 -7.54
N ASP A 186 -18.27 6.50 -8.03
CA ASP A 186 -18.48 6.13 -9.44
C ASP A 186 -17.35 6.59 -10.40
N PRO A 187 -16.12 6.06 -10.21
CA PRO A 187 -14.99 6.38 -11.08
C PRO A 187 -15.22 5.91 -12.52
N GLN A 188 -16.04 4.87 -12.72
CA GLN A 188 -16.30 4.29 -14.03
C GLN A 188 -17.09 5.24 -14.93
N ALA A 189 -18.02 6.03 -14.39
CA ALA A 189 -18.69 7.11 -15.13
C ALA A 189 -17.70 8.12 -15.75
N ASN A 190 -16.50 8.22 -15.17
CA ASN A 190 -15.41 9.09 -15.64
C ASN A 190 -14.29 8.33 -16.36
N GLY A 191 -14.48 7.04 -16.64
CA GLY A 191 -13.51 6.19 -17.35
C GLY A 191 -12.30 5.76 -16.51
N PHE A 192 -12.41 5.82 -15.18
CA PHE A 192 -11.39 5.33 -14.25
C PHE A 192 -11.83 4.01 -13.60
N VAL A 193 -10.87 3.29 -13.04
CA VAL A 193 -11.11 2.11 -12.22
C VAL A 193 -10.44 2.31 -10.85
N VAL A 194 -10.97 1.64 -9.83
CA VAL A 194 -10.33 1.60 -8.51
C VAL A 194 -9.07 0.73 -8.55
N ALA A 195 -8.14 0.98 -7.63
CA ALA A 195 -6.84 0.31 -7.63
C ALA A 195 -6.91 -1.14 -7.15
N THR A 196 -7.92 -1.48 -6.34
CA THR A 196 -8.15 -2.85 -5.87
C THR A 196 -9.63 -3.08 -5.61
N ASP A 197 -10.04 -4.34 -5.65
CA ASP A 197 -11.39 -4.74 -5.27
C ASP A 197 -11.50 -4.84 -3.73
N PRO A 198 -12.41 -4.07 -3.09
CA PRO A 198 -12.54 -4.05 -1.64
C PRO A 198 -12.84 -5.43 -1.02
N LYS A 199 -13.64 -6.24 -1.71
CA LYS A 199 -14.08 -7.56 -1.23
C LYS A 199 -12.95 -8.56 -1.37
N GLN A 200 -12.31 -8.63 -2.53
CA GLN A 200 -11.16 -9.50 -2.76
C GLN A 200 -10.05 -9.22 -1.75
N PHE A 201 -9.78 -7.94 -1.46
CA PHE A 201 -8.77 -7.55 -0.47
C PHE A 201 -9.09 -8.08 0.93
N LEU A 202 -10.36 -8.02 1.37
CA LEU A 202 -10.79 -8.58 2.65
C LEU A 202 -10.73 -10.12 2.66
N ASP A 203 -11.16 -10.75 1.57
CA ASP A 203 -11.09 -12.20 1.42
C ASP A 203 -9.64 -12.69 1.51
N ASP A 204 -8.71 -12.03 0.81
CA ASP A 204 -7.27 -12.32 0.84
C ASP A 204 -6.69 -12.13 2.24
N LEU A 205 -7.07 -11.06 2.95
CA LEU A 205 -6.69 -10.86 4.36
C LEU A 205 -7.18 -12.02 5.24
N PHE A 206 -8.41 -12.47 5.06
CA PHE A 206 -8.94 -13.58 5.86
C PHE A 206 -8.23 -14.90 5.57
N THR A 207 -7.67 -15.09 4.37
CA THR A 207 -6.84 -16.27 4.10
C THR A 207 -5.58 -16.35 4.95
N LEU A 208 -5.09 -15.23 5.51
CA LEU A 208 -3.95 -15.25 6.45
C LEU A 208 -4.28 -15.96 7.76
N PHE A 209 -5.56 -16.12 8.09
CA PHE A 209 -6.05 -16.80 9.30
C PHE A 209 -6.55 -18.23 9.01
N ASP A 210 -6.46 -18.69 7.77
CA ASP A 210 -6.83 -20.05 7.39
C ASP A 210 -5.70 -21.01 7.77
N GLY A 211 -5.85 -21.64 8.95
CA GLY A 211 -4.89 -22.61 9.47
C GLY A 211 -4.83 -23.94 8.70
N THR A 212 -5.63 -24.10 7.64
CA THR A 212 -5.61 -25.29 6.78
C THR A 212 -4.67 -25.17 5.57
N ARG A 213 -4.06 -24.00 5.37
CA ARG A 213 -3.00 -23.76 4.38
C ARG A 213 -1.61 -23.92 4.98
#